data_AF-A0A7J8UAY4-F1
#
_entry.id   AF-A0A7J8UAY4-F1
#
_cell.length_a   1.000
_cell.length_b   1.000
_cell.length_c   1.000
_cell.angle_alpha   90.00
_cell.angle_beta   90.00
_cell.angle_gamma   90.00
#
_symmetry.space_group_name_H-M   'P 1'
#
loop_
_entity.id
_entity.type
_entity.pdbx_description
1 polymer ?
#
loop_
_entity_poly.entity_id
_entity_poly.type
_entity_poly.pdbx_seq_one_letter_code
_entity_poly.pdbx_strand_id
1 'polypeptide(L)'
;CEECWDVSNAFAYECCGCERKTCLRCVSALTPGARTCLKHEHPLFFYRSHEGKCNACGQPTCGVLRCKDCNFELHINCFSLPITARHKCDEHLLSLTDHDDNSYSKSHHCDICEESRDPNSWFYHCATCDTSAHVDCVLGKYSFLKLGSVYEETGHPHPLTIVKKKYYYPDC
;
A
#
# COMPACT_ATOMS: atom_id res chain seq x y z
N CYS A 1 8.32 11.17 1.60
CA CYS A 1 7.56 11.79 0.49
C CYS A 1 6.55 12.75 1.09
N GLU A 2 6.45 13.99 0.62
CA GLU A 2 5.53 14.96 1.23
C GLU A 2 4.05 14.67 0.97
N GLU A 3 3.72 13.94 -0.10
CA GLU A 3 2.33 13.61 -0.44
C GLU A 3 1.77 12.42 0.36
N CYS A 4 2.50 11.29 0.42
CA CYS A 4 2.03 10.07 1.10
C CYS A 4 2.58 9.86 2.52
N TRP A 5 3.53 10.68 2.95
CA TRP A 5 4.28 10.53 4.22
C TRP A 5 5.08 9.23 4.35
N ASP A 6 5.08 8.35 3.34
CA ASP A 6 5.92 7.17 3.33
C ASP A 6 7.40 7.55 3.23
N VAL A 7 8.21 6.76 3.94
CA VAL A 7 9.66 6.71 3.77
C VAL A 7 9.97 5.70 2.67
N SER A 8 10.71 6.14 1.66
CA SER A 8 11.18 5.28 0.58
C SER A 8 12.56 5.76 0.14
N ASN A 9 13.39 4.82 -0.28
CA ASN A 9 14.72 5.03 -0.86
C ASN A 9 14.71 4.76 -2.38
N ALA A 10 13.52 4.67 -2.98
CA ALA A 10 13.35 4.60 -4.42
C ALA A 10 13.43 6.01 -5.06
N PHE A 11 13.21 6.08 -6.37
CA PHE A 11 13.19 7.36 -7.10
C PHE A 11 12.15 8.34 -6.54
N ALA A 12 12.55 9.60 -6.43
CA ALA A 12 11.70 10.72 -6.08
C ALA A 12 11.95 11.89 -7.04
N TYR A 13 10.92 12.69 -7.25
CA TYR A 13 10.97 13.95 -7.97
C TYR A 13 11.11 15.08 -6.96
N GLU A 14 12.00 16.02 -7.27
CA GLU A 14 12.23 17.21 -6.46
C GLU A 14 11.76 18.45 -7.23
N CYS A 15 10.97 19.28 -6.57
CA CYS A 15 10.54 20.55 -7.15
C CYS A 15 11.67 21.58 -7.06
N CYS A 16 12.14 22.07 -8.22
CA CYS A 16 13.27 23.01 -8.28
C CYS A 16 13.03 24.33 -7.53
N GLY A 17 11.78 24.72 -7.27
CA GLY A 17 11.45 25.99 -6.62
C GLY A 17 11.18 25.92 -5.11
N CYS A 18 10.88 24.75 -4.57
CA CYS A 18 10.53 24.61 -3.15
C CYS A 18 11.17 23.41 -2.46
N GLU A 19 12.06 22.67 -3.15
CA GLU A 19 12.83 21.53 -2.63
C GLU A 19 11.98 20.37 -2.10
N ARG A 20 10.67 20.40 -2.37
CA ARG A 20 9.73 19.36 -1.97
C ARG A 20 9.98 18.08 -2.74
N LYS A 21 9.98 16.95 -2.03
CA LYS A 21 10.26 15.62 -2.60
C LYS A 21 9.02 14.74 -2.63
N THR A 22 8.64 14.32 -3.84
CA THR A 22 7.48 13.46 -4.11
C THR A 22 7.95 12.13 -4.68
N CYS A 23 7.54 11.01 -4.08
CA CYS A 23 7.95 9.70 -4.59
C CYS A 23 7.27 9.38 -5.94
N LEU A 24 7.91 8.52 -6.74
CA LEU A 24 7.39 8.11 -8.06
C LEU A 24 5.93 7.61 -8.01
N ARG A 25 5.54 6.91 -6.95
CA ARG A 25 4.17 6.40 -6.77
C ARG A 25 3.16 7.55 -6.65
N CYS A 26 3.46 8.55 -5.83
CA CYS A 26 2.61 9.73 -5.71
C CYS A 26 2.57 10.54 -6.99
N VAL A 27 3.69 10.70 -7.71
CA VAL A 27 3.67 11.38 -9.02
C VAL A 27 2.77 10.63 -10.00
N SER A 28 2.85 9.30 -10.03
CA SER A 28 1.99 8.46 -10.87
C SER A 28 0.52 8.59 -10.49
N ALA A 29 0.22 8.61 -9.19
CA ALA A 29 -1.13 8.74 -8.66
C ALA A 29 -1.74 10.13 -8.92
N LEU A 30 -0.94 11.19 -8.80
CA LEU A 30 -1.35 12.57 -9.00
C LEU A 30 -1.40 12.98 -10.48
N THR A 31 -0.91 12.14 -11.38
CA THR A 31 -1.01 12.38 -12.83
C THR A 31 -2.49 12.42 -13.22
N PRO A 32 -2.98 13.49 -13.87
CA PRO A 32 -4.38 13.59 -14.26
C PRO A 32 -4.80 12.39 -15.12
N GLY A 33 -5.87 11.72 -14.72
CA GLY A 33 -6.35 10.53 -15.40
C GLY A 33 -5.61 9.24 -15.03
N ALA A 34 -4.92 9.23 -13.89
CA ALA A 34 -4.37 8.02 -13.28
C ALA A 34 -5.48 6.96 -13.13
N ARG A 35 -5.13 5.70 -13.42
CA ARG A 35 -6.07 4.58 -13.37
C ARG A 35 -5.61 3.57 -12.34
N THR A 36 -6.56 2.99 -11.62
CA THR A 36 -6.27 1.86 -10.75
C THR A 36 -6.05 0.61 -11.59
N CYS A 37 -5.27 -0.32 -11.05
CA CYS A 37 -5.09 -1.62 -11.67
C CYS A 37 -6.14 -2.65 -11.21
N LEU A 38 -6.86 -2.38 -10.11
CA LEU A 38 -8.09 -3.09 -9.77
C LEU A 38 -9.22 -2.58 -10.68
N LYS A 39 -10.17 -3.49 -11.00
CA LYS A 39 -11.29 -3.48 -11.99
C LYS A 39 -12.10 -2.17 -12.22
N HIS A 40 -11.74 -1.07 -11.59
CA HIS A 40 -12.27 0.26 -11.87
C HIS A 40 -11.59 0.89 -13.11
N GLU A 41 -12.38 1.13 -14.16
CA GLU A 41 -11.87 1.52 -15.48
C GLU A 41 -11.75 3.03 -15.71
N HIS A 42 -12.41 3.85 -14.89
CA HIS A 42 -12.47 5.29 -15.07
C HIS A 42 -11.22 6.00 -14.56
N PRO A 43 -10.82 7.12 -15.19
CA PRO A 43 -9.74 7.96 -14.70
C PRO A 43 -10.08 8.58 -13.35
N LEU A 44 -9.10 8.59 -12.45
CA LEU A 44 -9.16 9.30 -11.18
C LEU A 44 -8.46 10.65 -11.29
N PHE A 45 -8.98 11.61 -10.53
CA PHE A 45 -8.43 12.95 -10.40
C PHE A 45 -8.23 13.28 -8.93
N PHE A 46 -7.17 14.00 -8.62
CA PHE A 46 -6.87 14.38 -7.26
C PHE A 46 -7.64 15.64 -6.84
N TYR A 47 -8.30 15.57 -5.68
CA TYR A 47 -9.02 16.68 -5.07
C TYR A 47 -8.48 16.91 -3.66
N ARG A 48 -7.90 18.09 -3.43
CA ARG A 48 -7.22 18.43 -2.17
C ARG A 48 -8.19 18.61 -0.99
N SER A 49 -9.38 19.13 -1.25
CA SER A 49 -10.38 19.47 -0.23
C SER A 49 -11.69 18.76 -0.52
N HIS A 50 -11.71 17.46 -0.25
CA HIS A 50 -12.90 16.62 -0.36
C HIS A 50 -13.00 15.74 0.86
N GLU A 51 -14.20 15.67 1.44
CA GLU A 51 -14.53 14.75 2.52
C GLU A 51 -15.31 13.58 1.92
N GLY A 52 -14.77 12.40 2.11
CA GLY A 52 -15.33 11.17 1.58
C GLY A 52 -14.75 9.95 2.26
N LYS A 53 -15.07 8.76 1.76
CA LYS A 53 -14.66 7.49 2.37
C LYS A 53 -13.87 6.70 1.34
N CYS A 54 -12.68 6.26 1.72
CA CYS A 54 -11.84 5.46 0.84
C CYS A 54 -12.48 4.09 0.60
N ASN A 55 -12.68 3.72 -0.67
CA ASN A 55 -13.21 2.41 -1.05
C ASN A 55 -12.28 1.25 -0.70
N ALA A 56 -10.99 1.51 -0.46
CA ALA A 56 -10.01 0.46 -0.17
C ALA A 56 -9.85 0.15 1.32
N CYS A 57 -9.92 1.13 2.21
CA CYS A 57 -9.67 0.91 3.64
C CYS A 57 -10.85 1.33 4.53
N GLY A 58 -11.91 1.88 3.93
CA GLY A 58 -13.07 2.37 4.63
C GLY A 58 -12.82 3.59 5.52
N GLN A 59 -11.62 4.16 5.56
CA GLN A 59 -11.30 5.31 6.40
C GLN A 59 -11.67 6.65 5.72
N PRO A 60 -11.96 7.70 6.50
CA PRO A 60 -12.19 9.05 5.96
C PRO A 60 -11.00 9.56 5.14
N THR A 61 -11.28 10.30 4.08
CA THR A 61 -10.26 10.89 3.19
C THR A 61 -10.08 12.38 3.48
N CYS A 62 -8.83 12.83 3.41
CA CYS A 62 -8.45 14.25 3.38
C CYS A 62 -7.45 14.38 2.23
N GLY A 63 -7.91 14.92 1.10
CA GLY A 63 -7.22 14.73 -0.17
C GLY A 63 -7.50 13.33 -0.75
N VAL A 64 -8.17 13.27 -1.91
CA VAL A 64 -8.65 12.00 -2.48
C VAL A 64 -8.39 11.91 -3.97
N LEU A 65 -8.14 10.69 -4.44
CA LEU A 65 -8.24 10.34 -5.86
C LEU A 65 -9.65 9.87 -6.13
N ARG A 66 -10.41 10.66 -6.89
CA ARG A 66 -11.84 10.43 -7.11
C ARG A 66 -12.16 10.30 -8.59
N CYS A 67 -13.03 9.35 -8.89
CA CYS A 67 -13.69 9.23 -10.18
C CYS A 67 -14.79 10.29 -10.30
N LYS A 68 -14.88 10.93 -11.47
CA LYS A 68 -15.99 11.86 -11.76
C LYS A 68 -17.29 11.14 -12.10
N ASP A 69 -17.18 9.97 -12.71
CA ASP A 69 -18.31 9.24 -13.30
C ASP A 69 -19.00 8.29 -12.30
N CYS A 70 -18.34 7.97 -11.18
CA CYS A 70 -18.92 7.13 -10.13
C CYS A 70 -18.41 7.51 -8.74
N ASN A 71 -19.06 6.97 -7.70
CA ASN A 71 -18.68 7.17 -6.30
C ASN A 71 -17.50 6.27 -5.90
N PHE A 72 -16.39 6.38 -6.63
CA PHE A 72 -15.16 5.67 -6.36
C PHE A 72 -14.05 6.65 -5.95
N GLU A 73 -13.48 6.41 -4.79
CA GLU A 73 -12.63 7.31 -4.04
C GLU A 73 -11.52 6.52 -3.32
N LEU A 74 -10.28 6.97 -3.46
CA LEU A 74 -9.13 6.33 -2.82
C LEU A 74 -8.21 7.37 -2.16
N HIS A 75 -7.64 7.02 -1.01
CA HIS A 75 -6.42 7.70 -0.56
C HIS A 75 -5.30 7.49 -1.58
N ILE A 76 -4.37 8.45 -1.65
CA ILE A 76 -3.14 8.31 -2.46
C ILE A 76 -2.40 7.01 -2.11
N ASN A 77 -2.35 6.65 -0.82
CA ASN A 77 -1.64 5.46 -0.33
C ASN A 77 -2.36 4.18 -0.78
N CYS A 78 -3.69 4.16 -0.72
CA CYS A 78 -4.51 3.04 -1.17
C CYS A 78 -4.44 2.84 -2.69
N PHE A 79 -4.43 3.93 -3.46
CA PHE A 79 -4.21 3.87 -4.91
C PHE A 79 -2.85 3.27 -5.26
N SER A 80 -1.84 3.57 -4.43
CA SER A 80 -0.45 3.16 -4.66
C SER A 80 -0.10 1.77 -4.13
N LEU A 81 -1.10 0.98 -3.71
CA LEU A 81 -0.88 -0.39 -3.23
C LEU A 81 -0.41 -1.29 -4.39
N PRO A 82 0.60 -2.16 -4.16
CA PRO A 82 0.98 -3.16 -5.13
C PRO A 82 -0.19 -4.08 -5.50
N ILE A 83 -0.35 -4.40 -6.78
CA ILE A 83 -1.37 -5.38 -7.22
C ILE A 83 -1.05 -6.77 -6.67
N THR A 84 0.24 -7.10 -6.59
CA THR A 84 0.73 -8.36 -6.07
C THR A 84 1.84 -8.13 -5.08
N ALA A 85 1.87 -8.91 -4.01
CA ALA A 85 2.91 -8.85 -2.99
C ALA A 85 3.40 -10.24 -2.63
N ARG A 86 4.71 -10.35 -2.34
CA ARG A 86 5.31 -11.56 -1.78
C ARG A 86 5.36 -11.42 -0.27
N HIS A 87 4.87 -12.42 0.44
CA HIS A 87 5.02 -12.51 1.88
C HIS A 87 5.58 -13.88 2.28
N LYS A 88 6.10 -14.02 3.50
CA LYS A 88 6.67 -15.29 3.98
C LYS A 88 5.62 -16.33 4.38
N CYS A 89 4.36 -15.93 4.47
CA CYS A 89 3.25 -16.82 4.85
C CYS A 89 2.78 -17.70 3.69
N ASP A 90 3.14 -17.36 2.46
CA ASP A 90 2.71 -18.05 1.25
C ASP A 90 3.88 -18.13 0.27
N GLU A 91 3.99 -19.23 -0.45
CA GLU A 91 5.00 -19.39 -1.50
C GLU A 91 4.61 -18.63 -2.78
N HIS A 92 3.31 -18.45 -3.00
CA HIS A 92 2.75 -17.72 -4.13
C HIS A 92 2.65 -16.22 -3.85
N LEU A 93 2.49 -15.44 -4.92
CA LEU A 93 2.18 -14.02 -4.80
C LEU A 93 0.73 -13.85 -4.36
N LEU A 94 0.52 -13.07 -3.31
CA LEU A 94 -0.83 -12.66 -2.93
C LEU A 94 -1.25 -11.50 -3.83
N SER A 95 -2.51 -11.52 -4.28
CA SER A 95 -3.11 -10.50 -5.14
C SER A 95 -4.04 -9.59 -4.33
N LEU A 96 -3.91 -8.28 -4.55
CA LEU A 96 -4.78 -7.28 -3.94
C LEU A 96 -6.21 -7.43 -4.48
N THR A 97 -7.16 -7.53 -3.57
CA THR A 97 -8.54 -7.91 -3.83
C THR A 97 -9.48 -6.96 -3.09
N ASP A 98 -10.56 -6.55 -3.75
CA ASP A 98 -11.56 -5.59 -3.23
C ASP A 98 -12.84 -6.24 -2.68
N HIS A 99 -13.07 -7.52 -2.94
CA HIS A 99 -14.21 -8.28 -2.42
C HIS A 99 -13.93 -9.78 -2.39
N ASP A 100 -14.55 -10.49 -1.45
CA ASP A 100 -14.65 -11.94 -1.50
C ASP A 100 -15.76 -12.32 -2.50
N ASP A 101 -15.39 -12.65 -3.75
CA ASP A 101 -16.32 -13.22 -4.75
C ASP A 101 -16.85 -14.61 -4.30
N ASN A 102 -16.17 -15.25 -3.36
CA ASN A 102 -16.54 -16.58 -2.85
C ASN A 102 -17.37 -16.45 -1.58
N SER A 103 -18.66 -16.80 -1.67
CA SER A 103 -19.53 -17.06 -0.51
C SER A 103 -19.03 -18.18 0.42
N TYR A 104 -17.93 -18.84 0.05
CA TYR A 104 -17.29 -19.95 0.75
C TYR A 104 -16.12 -19.51 1.66
N SER A 105 -15.53 -18.31 1.49
CA SER A 105 -14.52 -17.77 2.41
C SER A 105 -15.19 -17.24 3.69
N LYS A 106 -15.66 -18.16 4.52
CA LYS A 106 -16.23 -17.88 5.86
C LYS A 106 -15.20 -17.28 6.83
N SER A 107 -13.91 -17.26 6.48
CA SER A 107 -12.88 -16.61 7.26
C SER A 107 -12.77 -15.14 6.86
N HIS A 108 -13.57 -14.29 7.52
CA HIS A 108 -13.26 -12.86 7.65
C HIS A 108 -12.08 -12.68 8.63
N HIS A 109 -11.01 -13.44 8.46
CA HIS A 109 -9.84 -13.44 9.30
C HIS A 109 -8.59 -13.28 8.44
N CYS A 110 -7.55 -12.73 9.05
CA CYS A 110 -6.24 -12.61 8.46
C CYS A 110 -5.38 -13.80 8.88
N ASP A 111 -4.86 -14.58 7.93
CA ASP A 111 -4.03 -15.76 8.21
C ASP A 111 -2.64 -15.43 8.78
N ILE A 112 -2.29 -14.14 8.87
CA ILE A 112 -1.01 -13.69 9.42
C ILE A 112 -1.13 -13.31 10.90
N CYS A 113 -2.18 -12.57 11.28
CA CYS A 113 -2.37 -12.10 12.65
C CYS A 113 -3.54 -12.76 13.39
N GLU A 114 -4.31 -13.60 12.69
CA GLU A 114 -5.49 -14.32 13.20
C GLU A 114 -6.65 -13.39 13.65
N GLU A 115 -6.52 -12.08 13.45
CA GLU A 115 -7.58 -11.10 13.75
C GLU A 115 -8.60 -11.02 12.62
N SER A 116 -9.80 -10.49 12.93
CA SER A 116 -10.84 -10.30 11.93
C SER A 116 -10.47 -9.24 10.89
N ARG A 117 -10.93 -9.46 9.66
CA ARG A 117 -10.84 -8.53 8.54
C ARG A 117 -12.19 -7.85 8.34
N ASP A 118 -12.15 -6.55 8.03
CA ASP A 118 -13.34 -5.84 7.54
C ASP A 118 -13.67 -6.32 6.11
N PRO A 119 -14.85 -6.90 5.87
CA PRO A 119 -15.25 -7.36 4.53
C PRO A 119 -15.31 -6.25 3.48
N ASN A 120 -15.41 -4.99 3.90
CA ASN A 120 -15.46 -3.83 3.00
C ASN A 120 -14.08 -3.21 2.72
N SER A 121 -13.02 -3.75 3.34
CA SER A 121 -11.66 -3.30 3.13
C SER A 121 -10.92 -4.24 2.19
N TRP A 122 -10.10 -3.67 1.33
CA TRP A 122 -9.19 -4.41 0.45
C TRP A 122 -8.20 -5.22 1.27
N PHE A 123 -7.77 -6.33 0.68
CA PHE A 123 -6.90 -7.31 1.30
C PHE A 123 -6.08 -8.05 0.26
N TYR A 124 -5.08 -8.80 0.71
CA TYR A 124 -4.30 -9.67 -0.16
C TYR A 124 -4.83 -11.09 -0.07
N HIS A 125 -5.03 -11.72 -1.22
CA HIS A 125 -5.54 -13.06 -1.33
C HIS A 125 -4.71 -13.91 -2.30
N CYS A 126 -4.45 -15.16 -1.94
CA CYS A 126 -3.87 -16.16 -2.81
C CYS A 126 -4.93 -17.21 -3.12
N ALA A 127 -5.43 -17.24 -4.36
CA ALA A 127 -6.45 -18.20 -4.77
C ALA A 127 -5.97 -19.66 -4.77
N THR A 128 -4.65 -19.89 -4.85
CA THR A 128 -4.06 -21.24 -4.85
C THR A 128 -3.98 -21.84 -3.46
N CYS A 129 -3.59 -21.04 -2.47
CA CYS A 129 -3.45 -21.47 -1.07
C CYS A 129 -4.66 -21.12 -0.20
N ASP A 130 -5.63 -20.39 -0.76
CA ASP A 130 -6.77 -19.80 -0.04
C ASP A 130 -6.35 -18.87 1.13
N THR A 131 -5.14 -18.30 1.04
CA THR A 131 -4.59 -17.43 2.08
C THR A 131 -5.11 -16.00 1.92
N SER A 132 -5.70 -15.44 2.96
CA SER A 132 -6.25 -14.09 3.04
C SER A 132 -5.59 -13.30 4.17
N ALA A 133 -5.10 -12.10 3.87
CA ALA A 133 -4.41 -11.29 4.86
C ALA A 133 -4.66 -9.79 4.69
N HIS A 134 -4.64 -9.05 5.81
CA HIS A 134 -4.72 -7.59 5.76
C HIS A 134 -3.58 -7.00 4.93
N VAL A 135 -3.84 -5.86 4.28
CA VAL A 135 -2.83 -5.10 3.53
C VAL A 135 -1.59 -4.81 4.39
N ASP A 136 -1.79 -4.33 5.61
CA ASP A 136 -0.71 -3.96 6.52
C ASP A 136 0.07 -5.18 7.03
N CYS A 137 -0.57 -6.35 7.16
CA CYS A 137 0.11 -7.59 7.56
C CYS A 137 1.06 -8.09 6.46
N VAL A 138 0.68 -7.95 5.19
CA VAL A 138 1.50 -8.39 4.05
C VAL A 138 2.63 -7.41 3.74
N LEU A 139 2.33 -6.11 3.74
CA LEU A 139 3.26 -5.07 3.33
C LEU A 139 4.15 -4.58 4.48
N GLY A 140 3.63 -4.60 5.71
CA GLY A 140 4.28 -4.07 6.89
C GLY A 140 4.35 -2.54 6.91
N LYS A 141 5.03 -1.99 7.93
CA LYS A 141 5.16 -0.53 8.14
C LYS A 141 6.06 0.18 7.13
N TYR A 142 6.95 -0.54 6.47
CA TYR A 142 8.04 0.00 5.65
C TYR A 142 8.10 -0.66 4.26
N SER A 143 6.93 -0.83 3.66
CA SER A 143 6.69 -1.61 2.43
C SER A 143 7.49 -1.15 1.22
N PHE A 144 7.91 0.12 1.23
CA PHE A 144 8.55 0.79 0.09
C PHE A 144 10.02 1.14 0.34
N LEU A 145 10.62 0.56 1.40
CA LEU A 145 12.06 0.60 1.63
C LEU A 145 12.73 -0.60 0.97
N LYS A 146 13.66 -0.34 0.05
CA LYS A 146 14.53 -1.35 -0.52
C LYS A 146 15.56 -1.81 0.52
N LEU A 147 15.50 -3.08 0.90
CA LEU A 147 16.52 -3.70 1.75
C LEU A 147 17.90 -3.68 1.07
N GLY A 148 18.95 -3.56 1.87
CA GLY A 148 20.34 -3.50 1.41
C GLY A 148 20.77 -2.13 0.89
N SER A 149 19.88 -1.13 0.87
CA SER A 149 20.29 0.24 0.57
C SER A 149 21.15 0.82 1.68
N VAL A 150 22.13 1.61 1.29
CA VAL A 150 22.92 2.42 2.20
C VAL A 150 22.16 3.73 2.50
N TYR A 151 22.03 4.06 3.77
CA TYR A 151 21.42 5.28 4.29
C TYR A 151 22.52 6.10 4.97
N GLU A 152 22.72 7.33 4.50
CA GLU A 152 23.65 8.27 5.09
C GLU A 152 22.90 9.14 6.10
N GLU A 153 23.07 8.84 7.39
CA GLU A 153 22.49 9.60 8.48
C GLU A 153 23.50 10.65 8.95
N THR A 154 23.07 11.92 9.02
CA THR A 154 23.94 13.04 9.43
C THR A 154 24.42 12.95 10.89
N GLY A 155 23.86 12.04 11.70
CA GLY A 155 24.23 11.79 13.08
C GLY A 155 25.09 10.54 13.30
N HIS A 156 25.44 9.80 12.25
CA HIS A 156 26.23 8.56 12.38
C HIS A 156 27.54 8.66 11.57
N PRO A 157 28.70 8.28 12.14
CA PRO A 157 30.01 8.48 11.50
C PRO A 157 30.24 7.63 10.24
N HIS A 158 29.37 6.68 9.97
CA HIS A 158 29.47 5.81 8.80
C HIS A 158 28.08 5.46 8.26
N PRO A 159 27.99 5.16 6.95
CA PRO A 159 26.73 4.81 6.33
C PRO A 159 26.10 3.56 6.96
N LEU A 160 24.78 3.55 7.07
CA LEU A 160 24.01 2.45 7.63
C LEU A 160 23.37 1.63 6.51
N THR A 161 23.18 0.32 6.69
CA THR A 161 22.47 -0.52 5.71
C THR A 161 21.12 -0.93 6.26
N ILE A 162 20.06 -0.74 5.48
CA ILE A 162 18.72 -1.17 5.87
C ILE A 162 18.62 -2.70 5.75
N VAL A 163 18.44 -3.39 6.86
CA VAL A 163 18.29 -4.85 6.91
C VAL A 163 16.96 -5.23 7.54
N LYS A 164 16.41 -6.37 7.13
CA LYS A 164 15.25 -6.95 7.80
C LYS A 164 15.72 -7.51 9.14
N LYS A 165 15.14 -7.04 10.24
CA LYS A 165 15.42 -7.59 11.56
C LYS A 165 15.05 -9.08 11.55
N LYS A 166 16.05 -9.94 11.75
CA LYS A 166 15.84 -11.37 11.98
C LYS A 166 15.52 -11.54 13.46
N TYR A 167 14.32 -12.03 13.77
CA TYR A 167 14.02 -12.54 15.10
C TYR A 167 14.44 -14.00 15.11
N TYR A 168 15.50 -14.31 15.85
CA TYR A 168 15.82 -15.69 16.19
C TYR A 168 14.83 -16.09 17.29
N TYR A 169 13.89 -16.96 16.97
CA TYR A 169 13.20 -17.72 18.01
C TYR A 169 14.20 -18.76 18.51
N PRO A 170 14.45 -18.87 19.83
CA PRO A 170 15.24 -19.99 20.33
C PRO A 170 14.55 -21.29 19.92
N ASP A 171 15.33 -22.25 19.42
CA ASP A 171 14.82 -23.59 19.14
C ASP A 171 14.16 -24.14 20.40
N CYS A 172 12.94 -24.66 20.22
CA CYS A 172 12.09 -25.15 21.31
C CYS A 172 12.62 -26.45 21.90
#